data_AF-A0A7S2IPJ3-F1
#
_entry.id   AF-A0A7S2IPJ3-F1
#
_cell.length_a   1.000
_cell.length_b   1.000
_cell.length_c   1.000
_cell.angle_alpha   90.00
_cell.angle_beta   90.00
_cell.angle_gamma   90.00
#
_symmetry.space_group_name_H-M   'P 1'
#
loop_
_entity.id
_entity.type
_entity.pdbx_description
1 polymer ?
#
loop_
_entity_poly.entity_id
_entity_poly.type
_entity_poly.pdbx_seq_one_letter_code
_entity_poly.pdbx_strand_id
1 'polypeptide(L)'
;EELKRATFELAYGPPATFFTGLEGLVGPPEESLADGLQREHCAMDDSRVTFEATNYGTATTSEIEYYFVADPSAATLARLGLSSWPEADPDRCHTVRQPMPPAAFVEWQRVN
;
A
#
# COMPACT_ATOMS: atom_id res chain seq x y z
N GLU A 1 -25.51 13.76 -0.23
CA GLU A 1 -25.27 12.46 0.43
C GLU A 1 -24.09 12.63 1.39
N GLU A 2 -24.37 12.66 2.69
CA GLU A 2 -23.41 12.91 3.76
C GLU A 2 -22.73 11.57 4.14
N LEU A 3 -21.41 11.46 3.96
CA LEU A 3 -20.64 10.26 4.35
C LEU A 3 -20.72 10.10 5.87
N LYS A 4 -21.47 9.10 6.35
CA LYS A 4 -21.45 8.68 7.76
C LYS A 4 -20.05 8.17 8.10
N ARG A 5 -19.30 8.92 8.92
CA ARG A 5 -18.07 8.43 9.55
C ARG A 5 -18.42 7.22 10.42
N ALA A 6 -18.02 6.03 9.99
CA ALA A 6 -18.02 4.86 10.86
C ALA A 6 -17.02 5.12 11.99
N THR A 7 -17.51 5.18 13.22
CA THR A 7 -16.67 5.20 14.42
C THR A 7 -16.35 3.74 14.74
N PHE A 8 -15.07 3.37 14.66
CA PHE A 8 -14.58 2.09 15.16
C PHE A 8 -13.66 2.34 16.35
N GLU A 9 -13.70 1.44 17.32
CA GLU A 9 -12.83 1.47 18.48
C GLU A 9 -11.52 0.74 18.15
N LEU A 10 -10.40 1.42 18.32
CA LEU A 10 -9.09 0.80 18.24
C LEU A 10 -8.78 0.13 19.57
N ALA A 11 -8.80 -1.21 19.59
CA ALA A 11 -8.39 -2.00 20.73
C ALA A 11 -7.17 -2.86 20.38
N TYR A 12 -6.31 -3.11 21.36
CA TYR A 12 -5.26 -4.11 21.21
C TYR A 12 -5.86 -5.52 21.14
N GLY A 13 -5.23 -6.40 20.38
CA GLY A 13 -5.53 -7.83 20.45
C GLY A 13 -5.18 -8.41 21.83
N PRO A 14 -5.80 -9.54 22.22
CA PRO A 14 -5.45 -10.24 23.44
C PRO A 14 -3.96 -10.65 23.44
N PRO A 15 -3.33 -10.92 24.60
CA PRO A 15 -1.94 -11.37 24.68
C PRO A 15 -1.63 -12.58 23.79
N ALA A 16 -2.61 -13.47 23.56
CA ALA A 16 -2.47 -14.58 22.62
C ALA A 16 -2.09 -14.13 21.20
N THR A 17 -2.65 -13.02 20.71
CA THR A 17 -2.33 -12.45 19.40
C THR A 17 -0.87 -12.00 19.29
N PHE A 18 -0.27 -11.57 20.41
CA PHE A 18 1.16 -11.26 20.43
C PHE A 18 2.02 -12.52 20.24
N PHE A 19 1.63 -13.65 20.85
CA PHE A 19 2.40 -14.89 20.79
C PHE A 19 2.20 -15.68 19.49
N THR A 20 1.01 -15.62 18.90
CA THR A 20 0.75 -16.29 17.60
C THR A 20 1.30 -15.50 16.42
N GLY A 21 1.64 -14.23 16.62
CA GLY A 21 2.11 -13.34 15.58
C GLY A 21 1.10 -13.16 14.45
N LEU A 22 1.62 -12.75 13.28
CA LEU A 22 0.80 -12.55 12.09
C LEU A 22 0.22 -13.88 11.58
N GLU A 23 0.97 -14.98 11.72
CA GLU A 23 0.55 -16.32 11.30
C GLU A 23 -0.77 -16.76 11.97
N GLY A 24 -0.95 -16.48 13.25
CA GLY A 24 -2.22 -16.76 13.93
C GLY A 24 -3.41 -15.96 13.40
N LEU A 25 -3.17 -14.87 12.68
CA LEU A 25 -4.19 -14.00 12.09
C LEU A 25 -4.44 -14.32 10.61
N VAL A 26 -3.37 -14.52 9.82
CA VAL A 26 -3.44 -14.65 8.36
C VAL A 26 -3.13 -16.06 7.84
N GLY A 27 -2.77 -16.99 8.72
CA GLY A 27 -2.33 -18.33 8.38
C GLY A 27 -0.82 -18.43 8.10
N PRO A 28 -0.30 -19.66 7.91
CA PRO A 28 1.08 -19.86 7.52
C PRO A 28 1.34 -19.27 6.13
N PRO A 29 2.59 -18.87 5.83
CA PRO A 29 2.95 -18.47 4.48
C PRO A 29 2.74 -19.63 3.49
N GLU A 30 2.41 -19.28 2.26
CA GLU A 30 2.41 -20.26 1.16
C GLU A 30 3.80 -20.89 1.00
N GLU A 31 3.83 -22.20 0.67
CA GLU A 31 5.09 -22.94 0.50
C GLU A 31 5.95 -22.35 -0.62
N SER A 32 5.29 -21.87 -1.68
CA SER A 32 5.91 -21.13 -2.78
C SER A 32 5.63 -19.64 -2.63
N LEU A 33 6.66 -18.89 -2.25
CA LEU A 33 6.56 -17.44 -2.09
C LEU A 33 6.13 -16.74 -3.40
N ALA A 34 6.66 -17.21 -4.54
CA ALA A 34 6.35 -16.62 -5.84
C ALA A 34 4.87 -16.81 -6.21
N ASP A 35 4.35 -18.02 -6.03
CA ASP A 35 2.95 -18.34 -6.33
C ASP A 35 2.00 -17.64 -5.33
N GLY A 36 2.41 -17.58 -4.06
CA GLY A 36 1.68 -16.86 -3.02
C GLY A 36 1.56 -15.37 -3.31
N LEU A 37 2.66 -14.70 -3.66
CA LEU A 37 2.68 -13.28 -4.04
C LEU A 37 1.83 -13.04 -5.30
N GLN A 38 1.98 -13.88 -6.32
CA GLN A 38 1.19 -13.73 -7.54
C GLN A 38 -0.32 -13.89 -7.27
N ARG A 39 -0.71 -14.90 -6.47
CA ARG A 39 -2.11 -15.14 -6.14
C ARG A 39 -2.68 -13.97 -5.34
N GLU A 40 -1.95 -13.50 -4.34
CA GLU A 40 -2.38 -12.40 -3.49
C GLU A 40 -2.58 -11.11 -4.30
N HIS A 41 -1.60 -10.72 -5.13
CA HIS A 41 -1.72 -9.49 -5.91
C HIS A 41 -2.66 -9.59 -7.12
N CYS A 42 -2.86 -10.77 -7.73
CA CYS A 42 -3.57 -10.89 -9.03
C CYS A 42 -4.90 -11.66 -8.98
N ALA A 43 -5.18 -12.43 -7.92
CA ALA A 43 -6.32 -13.34 -7.86
C ALA A 43 -7.26 -13.13 -6.67
N MET A 44 -6.85 -12.42 -5.62
CA MET A 44 -7.72 -12.12 -4.47
C MET A 44 -8.79 -11.08 -4.82
N ASP A 45 -9.86 -11.02 -4.03
CA ASP A 45 -11.05 -10.20 -4.32
C ASP A 45 -10.75 -8.70 -4.49
N ASP A 46 -9.71 -8.21 -3.81
CA ASP A 46 -9.26 -6.81 -3.83
C ASP A 46 -8.15 -6.52 -4.85
N SER A 47 -7.64 -7.54 -5.55
CA SER A 47 -6.52 -7.42 -6.50
C SER A 47 -6.71 -6.33 -7.57
N ARG A 48 -7.97 -6.04 -7.92
CA ARG A 48 -8.37 -5.05 -8.94
C ARG A 48 -9.06 -3.83 -8.37
N VAL A 49 -9.14 -3.71 -7.04
CA VAL A 49 -9.68 -2.51 -6.39
C VAL A 49 -8.67 -1.39 -6.56
N THR A 50 -9.10 -0.29 -7.16
CA THR A 50 -8.24 0.89 -7.34
C THR A 50 -7.98 1.56 -6.01
N PHE A 51 -6.71 1.83 -5.74
CA PHE A 51 -6.28 2.71 -4.65
C PHE A 51 -5.36 3.81 -5.18
N GLU A 52 -5.24 4.87 -4.39
CA GLU A 52 -4.42 6.04 -4.72
C GLU A 52 -3.35 6.25 -3.67
N ALA A 53 -2.08 6.29 -4.11
CA ALA A 53 -0.98 6.75 -3.29
C ALA A 53 -1.03 8.29 -3.21
N THR A 54 -1.78 8.83 -2.26
CA THR A 54 -2.10 10.28 -2.17
C THR A 54 -0.89 11.21 -2.04
N ASN A 55 0.25 10.66 -1.62
CA ASN A 55 1.53 11.36 -1.55
C ASN A 55 2.30 11.40 -2.88
N TYR A 56 1.82 10.70 -3.91
CA TYR A 56 2.37 10.70 -5.27
C TYR A 56 1.30 10.94 -6.35
N GLY A 57 0.01 10.96 -5.98
CA GLY A 57 -1.11 11.11 -6.92
C GLY A 57 -1.31 9.91 -7.86
N THR A 58 -0.56 8.82 -7.65
CA THR A 58 -0.62 7.62 -8.49
C THR A 58 -1.84 6.79 -8.12
N ALA A 59 -2.69 6.53 -9.11
CA ALA A 59 -3.80 5.59 -8.99
C ALA A 59 -3.45 4.25 -9.65
N THR A 60 -3.58 3.16 -8.91
CA THR A 60 -3.17 1.81 -9.35
C THR A 60 -4.03 0.73 -8.68
N THR A 61 -3.72 -0.54 -8.94
CA THR A 61 -4.29 -1.72 -8.28
C THR A 61 -3.15 -2.67 -7.89
N SER A 62 -3.39 -3.62 -6.99
CA SER A 62 -2.37 -4.60 -6.61
C SER A 62 -1.88 -5.43 -7.81
N GLU A 63 -2.78 -5.79 -8.73
CA GLU A 63 -2.42 -6.52 -9.96
C GLU A 63 -1.46 -5.70 -10.84
N ILE A 64 -1.70 -4.40 -10.97
CA ILE A 64 -0.84 -3.51 -11.76
C ILE A 64 0.53 -3.34 -11.10
N GLU A 65 0.59 -3.12 -9.78
CA GLU A 65 1.86 -2.99 -9.06
C GLU A 65 2.72 -4.26 -9.13
N TYR A 66 2.11 -5.44 -9.01
CA TYR A 66 2.82 -6.71 -9.16
C TYR A 66 3.46 -6.83 -10.54
N TYR A 67 2.69 -6.61 -11.60
CA TYR A 67 3.20 -6.79 -12.96
C TYR A 67 4.19 -5.71 -13.39
N PHE A 68 4.09 -4.50 -12.85
CA PHE A 68 5.11 -3.47 -13.05
C PHE A 68 6.50 -3.94 -12.58
N VAL A 69 6.56 -4.75 -11.51
CA VAL A 69 7.83 -5.29 -10.98
C VAL A 69 8.19 -6.63 -11.62
N ALA A 70 7.23 -7.55 -11.73
CA ALA A 70 7.47 -8.92 -12.14
C ALA A 70 7.66 -9.09 -13.66
N ASP A 71 6.93 -8.31 -14.48
CA ASP A 71 7.00 -8.35 -15.94
C ASP A 71 6.57 -6.99 -16.57
N PRO A 72 7.48 -5.99 -16.59
CA PRO A 72 7.18 -4.65 -17.11
C PRO A 72 7.13 -4.57 -18.65
N SER A 73 6.65 -5.62 -19.33
CA SER A 73 6.63 -5.70 -20.78
C SER A 73 5.42 -5.01 -21.41
N ALA A 74 5.58 -4.59 -22.68
CA ALA A 74 4.48 -4.06 -23.49
C ALA A 74 3.34 -5.07 -23.68
N ALA A 75 3.67 -6.37 -23.71
CA ALA A 75 2.68 -7.45 -23.79
C ALA A 75 1.82 -7.50 -22.52
N THR A 76 2.43 -7.33 -21.35
CA THR A 76 1.71 -7.28 -20.09
C THR A 76 0.89 -6.00 -19.94
N LEU A 77 1.38 -4.83 -20.36
CA LEU A 77 0.57 -3.60 -20.45
C LEU A 77 -0.69 -3.82 -21.30
N ALA A 78 -0.55 -4.42 -22.48
CA ALA A 78 -1.67 -4.73 -23.37
C ALA A 78 -2.67 -5.71 -22.71
N ARG A 79 -2.18 -6.72 -21.99
CA ARG A 79 -3.02 -7.66 -21.22
C ARG A 79 -3.82 -6.98 -20.11
N LEU A 80 -3.22 -5.99 -19.45
CA LEU A 80 -3.86 -5.19 -18.40
C LEU A 80 -4.76 -4.08 -18.96
N GLY A 81 -4.81 -3.90 -20.29
CA GLY A 81 -5.57 -2.82 -20.92
C GLY A 81 -4.97 -1.42 -20.70
N LEU A 82 -3.67 -1.34 -20.41
CA LEU A 82 -2.95 -0.11 -20.14
C LEU A 82 -2.13 0.33 -21.35
N SER A 83 -2.09 1.63 -21.62
CA SER A 83 -1.20 2.23 -22.63
C SER A 83 0.20 2.53 -22.09
N SER A 84 0.32 2.71 -20.78
CA SER A 84 1.55 3.00 -20.04
C SER A 84 1.36 2.61 -18.58
N TRP A 85 2.46 2.44 -17.85
CA TRP A 85 2.40 2.20 -16.41
C TRP A 85 1.89 3.45 -15.66
N PRO A 86 1.20 3.30 -14.51
CA PRO A 86 0.79 4.43 -13.70
C PRO A 86 2.00 5.26 -13.24
N GLU A 87 1.92 6.57 -13.42
CA GLU A 87 2.96 7.50 -13.00
C GLU A 87 2.47 8.38 -11.85
N ALA A 88 3.39 9.09 -11.21
CA ALA A 88 3.05 10.12 -10.24
C ALA A 88 2.32 11.27 -10.94
N ASP A 89 1.24 11.74 -10.31
CA ASP A 89 0.50 12.91 -10.74
C ASP A 89 0.72 14.04 -9.71
N PRO A 90 1.59 15.02 -10.01
CA PRO A 90 1.88 16.13 -9.11
C PRO A 90 0.65 16.95 -8.74
N ASP A 91 -0.35 17.03 -9.63
CA ASP A 91 -1.55 17.84 -9.41
C ASP A 91 -2.52 17.16 -8.43
N ARG A 92 -2.43 15.84 -8.30
CA ARG A 92 -3.19 15.01 -7.34
C ARG A 92 -2.44 14.73 -6.04
N CYS A 93 -1.27 15.34 -5.89
CA CYS A 93 -0.41 15.12 -4.75
C CYS A 93 -0.86 15.97 -3.55
N HIS A 94 -1.68 15.39 -2.67
CA HIS A 94 -2.39 16.16 -1.63
C HIS A 94 -1.79 16.02 -0.22
N THR A 95 -0.88 15.07 0.00
CA THR A 95 -0.43 14.72 1.37
C THR A 95 1.08 14.50 1.48
N VAL A 96 1.89 15.15 0.66
CA VAL A 96 3.36 15.09 0.84
C VAL A 96 3.70 15.66 2.21
N ARG A 97 4.25 14.80 3.07
CA ARG A 97 4.77 15.21 4.38
C ARG A 97 5.80 16.30 4.15
N GLN A 98 5.49 17.52 4.58
CA GLN A 98 6.48 18.61 4.54
C GLN A 98 7.52 18.35 5.64
N PRO A 99 8.80 18.61 5.38
CA PRO A 99 9.79 18.57 6.44
C PRO A 99 9.36 19.54 7.54
N MET A 100 9.46 19.10 8.79
CA MET A 100 9.23 20.01 9.91
C MET A 100 10.26 21.15 9.83
N PRO A 101 9.88 22.40 10.18
CA PRO A 101 10.84 23.49 10.20
C PRO A 101 11.96 23.18 11.21
N PRO A 102 13.21 23.62 10.98
CA PRO A 102 14.32 23.39 11.90
C PRO A 102 14.00 23.78 13.36
N ALA A 103 13.18 24.81 13.57
CA ALA A 103 12.74 25.27 14.89
C ALA A 103 11.85 24.26 15.66
N ALA A 104 11.25 23.28 14.98
CA ALA A 104 10.48 22.22 15.62
C ALA A 104 11.37 21.12 16.22
N PHE A 105 12.66 21.08 15.87
CA PHE A 105 13.65 20.17 16.44
C PHE A 105 14.32 20.82 17.65
N VAL A 106 13.57 20.98 18.74
CA VAL A 106 14.00 21.67 19.98
C VAL A 106 15.23 21.01 20.63
N GLU A 107 15.53 19.76 20.30
CA GLU A 107 16.63 18.98 20.88
C GLU A 107 17.97 19.17 20.17
N TRP A 108 18.00 19.64 18.91
CA TRP A 108 19.24 19.73 18.12
C TRP A 108 20.16 20.90 18.52
N GLN A 109 19.62 21.90 19.23
CA GLN A 109 20.37 23.07 19.74
C GLN A 109 20.89 22.90 21.17
N ARG A 110 20.60 21.78 21.84
CA ARG A 110 21.14 21.48 23.18
C ARG A 110 22.43 20.66 23.17
N VAL A 111 22.81 20.13 22.01
CA VAL A 111 23.95 19.21 21.85
C VAL A 111 25.09 19.82 21.03
N ASN A 112 24.96 21.08 20.58
CA ASN A 112 26.03 21.86 19.93
C ASN A 112 26.15 23.25 20.57
#